data_AF-A0A4R8HX80-F1
#
_entry.id   AF-A0A4R8HX80-F1
#
_cell.length_a   1.000
_cell.length_b   1.000
_cell.length_c   1.000
_cell.angle_alpha   90.00
_cell.angle_beta   90.00
_cell.angle_gamma   90.00
#
_symmetry.space_group_name_H-M   'P 1'
#
loop_
_entity.id
_entity.type
_entity.pdbx_description
1 polymer ?
#
loop_
_entity_poly.entity_id
_entity_poly.type
_entity_poly.pdbx_seq_one_letter_code
_entity_poly.pdbx_strand_id
1 'polypeptide(L)'
;MRDGAFDLTPTSNEAMFGVRPSAQHEALLASYLLGLGHGPAVVRDLIVADLDGFLDLGLKRRAADQLVVLRAFLARFPEMTRSS
;
A
#
# COMPACT_ATOMS: atom_id res chain seq x y z
N MET A 1 14.85 -11.24 -42.86
CA MET A 1 13.77 -10.24 -42.97
C MET A 1 12.54 -10.83 -42.30
N ARG A 2 12.54 -10.79 -40.96
CA ARG A 2 11.62 -10.04 -40.07
C ARG A 2 10.32 -10.81 -39.80
N ASP A 3 10.41 -11.74 -38.86
CA ASP A 3 9.30 -12.12 -37.99
C ASP A 3 8.90 -10.89 -37.17
N GLY A 4 7.67 -10.41 -37.39
CA GLY A 4 7.05 -9.34 -36.63
C GLY A 4 6.70 -9.84 -35.24
N ALA A 5 7.66 -9.74 -34.33
CA ALA A 5 7.50 -10.07 -32.92
C ALA A 5 6.41 -9.21 -32.29
N PHE A 6 5.44 -9.93 -31.75
CA PHE A 6 4.34 -9.55 -30.86
C PHE A 6 4.49 -8.19 -30.17
N ASP A 7 3.52 -7.33 -30.50
CA ASP A 7 3.03 -6.26 -29.65
C ASP A 7 2.63 -6.84 -28.28
N LEU A 8 3.50 -6.62 -27.29
CA LEU A 8 3.15 -6.74 -25.88
C LEU A 8 3.53 -5.42 -25.24
N THR A 9 2.66 -4.45 -25.43
CA THR A 9 2.56 -3.30 -24.53
C THR A 9 2.53 -3.84 -23.09
N PRO A 10 3.41 -3.39 -22.19
CA PRO A 10 3.37 -3.84 -20.80
C PRO A 10 2.07 -3.30 -20.18
N THR A 11 1.10 -4.18 -20.00
CA THR A 11 -0.10 -3.92 -19.22
C THR A 11 0.32 -3.37 -17.86
N SER A 12 -0.19 -2.21 -17.46
CA SER A 12 0.14 -1.50 -16.21
C SER A 12 -0.01 -2.30 -14.90
N ASN A 13 -0.40 -3.57 -14.96
CA ASN A 13 -0.55 -4.48 -13.83
C ASN A 13 0.75 -5.10 -13.31
N GLU A 14 1.83 -5.15 -14.09
CA GLU A 14 3.10 -5.75 -13.62
C GLU A 14 3.94 -4.82 -12.72
N ALA A 15 3.60 -3.53 -12.63
CA ALA A 15 4.33 -2.57 -11.79
C ALA A 15 3.96 -2.64 -10.29
N MET A 16 2.89 -3.36 -9.91
CA MET A 16 2.38 -3.35 -8.53
C MET A 16 2.99 -4.41 -7.59
N PHE A 17 3.87 -5.30 -8.07
CA PHE A 17 4.47 -6.38 -7.27
C PHE A 17 5.84 -6.06 -6.63
N GLY A 18 6.37 -4.83 -6.76
CA GLY A 18 7.81 -4.61 -6.56
C GLY A 18 8.29 -3.86 -5.31
N VAL A 19 7.43 -3.13 -4.59
CA VAL A 19 7.93 -2.26 -3.50
C VAL A 19 7.97 -3.03 -2.19
N ARG A 20 9.14 -3.57 -1.84
CA ARG A 20 9.41 -4.01 -0.48
C ARG A 20 9.40 -2.80 0.47
N PRO A 21 8.78 -2.90 1.66
CA PRO A 21 8.88 -1.87 2.68
C PRO A 21 10.34 -1.53 2.96
N SER A 22 10.64 -0.24 3.14
CA SER A 22 11.94 0.23 3.61
C SER A 22 11.90 0.28 5.14
N ALA A 23 13.05 0.49 5.79
CA ALA A 23 13.10 0.70 7.24
C ALA A 23 12.17 1.86 7.70
N GLN A 24 11.98 2.89 6.87
CA GLN A 24 11.06 3.98 7.17
C GLN A 24 9.60 3.51 7.12
N HIS A 25 9.22 2.71 6.13
CA HIS A 25 7.88 2.12 6.04
C HIS A 25 7.61 1.18 7.22
N GLU A 26 8.60 0.39 7.64
CA GLU A 26 8.49 -0.51 8.80
C GLU A 26 8.31 0.28 10.10
N ALA A 27 9.06 1.37 10.30
CA ALA A 27 8.92 2.23 11.47
C ALA A 27 7.56 2.94 11.51
N LEU A 28 7.07 3.40 10.34
CA LEU A 28 5.75 4.01 10.24
C LEU A 28 4.64 2.97 10.54
N LEU A 29 4.74 1.77 9.98
CA LEU A 29 3.83 0.67 10.31
C LEU A 29 3.87 0.35 11.81
N ALA A 30 5.04 0.26 12.42
CA ALA A 30 5.18 0.00 13.85
C ALA A 30 4.46 1.06 14.70
N SER A 31 4.45 2.31 14.27
CA SER A 31 3.74 3.40 14.94
C SER A 31 2.22 3.19 14.91
N TYR A 32 1.66 2.77 13.77
CA TYR A 32 0.24 2.41 13.68
C TYR A 32 -0.11 1.18 14.53
N LEU A 33 0.78 0.19 14.60
CA LEU A 33 0.54 -1.04 15.37
C LEU A 33 0.50 -0.80 16.90
N LEU A 34 0.95 0.35 17.39
CA LEU A 34 0.70 0.76 18.79
C LEU A 34 -0.80 0.88 19.09
N GLY A 35 -1.63 1.18 18.08
CA GLY A 35 -3.08 1.26 18.17
C GLY A 35 -3.81 -0.09 18.15
N LEU A 36 -3.10 -1.22 18.07
CA LEU A 36 -3.74 -2.55 17.98
C LEU A 36 -4.66 -2.89 19.15
N GLY A 37 -4.51 -2.24 20.31
CA GLY A 37 -5.45 -2.36 21.42
C GLY A 37 -6.89 -1.97 21.06
N HIS A 38 -7.08 -1.16 20.01
CA HIS A 38 -8.39 -0.78 19.46
C HIS A 38 -8.90 -1.71 18.35
N GLY A 39 -8.11 -2.73 18.00
CA GLY A 39 -8.43 -3.71 16.97
C GLY A 39 -7.83 -3.36 15.59
N PRO A 40 -7.55 -4.39 14.76
CA PRO A 40 -6.91 -4.21 13.46
C PRO A 40 -7.75 -3.42 12.45
N ALA A 41 -9.09 -3.47 12.55
CA ALA A 41 -9.97 -2.68 11.70
C ALA A 41 -9.78 -1.17 11.93
N VAL A 42 -9.71 -0.75 13.20
CA VAL A 42 -9.47 0.67 13.55
C VAL A 42 -8.10 1.13 13.05
N VAL A 43 -7.08 0.28 13.18
CA VAL A 43 -5.73 0.60 12.67
C VAL A 43 -5.72 0.72 11.15
N ARG A 44 -6.42 -0.17 10.43
CA ARG A 44 -6.59 -0.07 8.97
C ARG A 44 -7.26 1.25 8.59
N ASP A 45 -8.35 1.60 9.25
CA ASP A 45 -9.13 2.80 8.92
C ASP A 45 -8.30 4.07 9.13
N LEU A 46 -7.46 4.12 10.17
CA LEU A 46 -6.50 5.21 10.38
C LEU A 46 -5.47 5.31 9.24
N ILE A 47 -4.90 4.18 8.82
CA ILE A 47 -3.93 4.15 7.72
C ILE A 47 -4.57 4.66 6.41
N VAL A 48 -5.82 4.25 6.14
CA VAL A 48 -6.59 4.68 4.96
C VAL A 48 -6.95 6.16 5.05
N ALA A 49 -7.40 6.66 6.20
CA ALA A 49 -7.71 8.06 6.39
C ALA A 49 -6.51 8.97 6.13
N ASP A 50 -5.32 8.59 6.60
CA ASP A 50 -4.08 9.33 6.31
C ASP A 50 -3.71 9.27 4.81
N LEU A 51 -3.93 8.12 4.16
CA LEU A 51 -3.72 7.97 2.72
C LEU A 51 -4.61 8.93 1.93
N ASP A 52 -5.91 8.93 2.22
CA ASP A 52 -6.90 9.81 1.59
C ASP A 52 -6.54 11.27 1.86
N GLY A 53 -6.19 11.63 3.10
CA GLY A 53 -5.73 12.97 3.44
C GLY A 53 -4.48 13.42 2.65
N PHE A 54 -3.52 12.52 2.40
CA PHE A 54 -2.37 12.84 1.55
C PHE A 54 -2.75 13.00 0.08
N LEU A 55 -3.72 12.23 -0.42
CA LEU A 55 -4.22 12.37 -1.79
C LEU A 55 -4.95 13.70 -1.98
N ASP A 56 -5.83 14.06 -1.05
CA ASP A 56 -6.60 15.30 -1.07
C ASP A 56 -5.70 16.54 -1.04
N LEU A 57 -4.60 16.47 -0.29
CA LEU A 57 -3.59 17.53 -0.23
C LEU A 57 -2.61 17.52 -1.42
N GLY A 58 -2.74 16.58 -2.36
CA GLY A 58 -1.84 16.45 -3.51
C GLY A 58 -0.42 15.98 -3.15
N LEU A 59 -0.21 15.43 -1.95
CA LEU A 59 1.09 14.97 -1.43
C LEU A 59 1.46 13.58 -1.95
N LYS A 60 1.62 13.46 -3.27
CA LYS A 60 1.78 12.19 -4.00
C LYS A 60 2.85 11.25 -3.42
N ARG A 61 4.00 11.78 -2.99
CA ARG A 61 5.07 10.96 -2.40
C ARG A 61 4.63 10.35 -1.07
N ARG A 62 4.00 11.13 -0.20
CA ARG A 62 3.48 10.63 1.08
C ARG A 62 2.36 9.63 0.88
N ALA A 63 1.47 9.86 -0.07
CA ALA A 63 0.43 8.89 -0.43
C ALA A 63 1.04 7.56 -0.93
N ALA A 64 2.11 7.62 -1.74
CA ALA A 64 2.81 6.41 -2.17
C ALA A 64 3.46 5.66 -0.99
N ASP A 65 4.15 6.36 -0.10
CA ASP A 65 4.75 5.77 1.11
C ASP A 65 3.65 5.12 1.99
N GLN A 66 2.51 5.81 2.16
CA GLN A 66 1.37 5.33 2.94
C GLN A 66 0.72 4.09 2.31
N LEU A 67 0.64 4.02 0.98
CA LEU A 67 0.14 2.84 0.27
C LEU A 67 1.04 1.62 0.50
N VAL A 68 2.36 1.80 0.59
CA VAL A 68 3.29 0.71 0.93
C VAL A 68 3.03 0.22 2.35
N VAL A 69 2.79 1.14 3.31
CA VAL A 69 2.44 0.80 4.69
C VAL A 69 1.11 0.05 4.77
N LEU A 70 0.07 0.49 4.04
CA LEU A 70 -1.21 -0.20 3.98
C LEU A 70 -1.06 -1.62 3.46
N ARG A 71 -0.29 -1.82 2.39
CA ARG A 71 -0.02 -3.16 1.84
C ARG A 71 0.71 -4.05 2.85
N ALA A 72 1.70 -3.51 3.55
CA ALA A 72 2.43 -4.24 4.58
C ALA A 72 1.52 -4.62 5.77
N PHE A 73 0.61 -3.72 6.16
CA PHE A 73 -0.40 -4.00 7.18
C PHE A 73 -1.34 -5.14 6.74
N LEU A 74 -1.91 -5.07 5.54
CA LEU A 74 -2.84 -6.07 5.01
C LEU A 74 -2.17 -7.44 4.79
N ALA A 75 -0.88 -7.46 4.45
CA ALA A 75 -0.11 -8.71 4.40
C ALA A 75 0.03 -9.38 5.77
N ARG A 76 0.03 -8.60 6.86
CA ARG A 76 0.10 -9.08 8.25
C ARG A 76 -1.27 -9.44 8.83
N PHE A 77 -2.34 -8.80 8.38
CA PHE A 77 -3.73 -9.04 8.79
C PHE A 77 -4.64 -9.31 7.58
N PRO A 78 -4.53 -10.49 6.93
CA PRO A 78 -5.22 -10.78 5.68
C PRO A 78 -6.75 -10.67 5.77
N GLU A 79 -7.32 -10.94 6.94
CA GLU A 79 -8.76 -10.81 7.23
C GLU A 79 -9.28 -9.38 7.01
N MET A 80 -8.42 -8.37 7.16
CA MET A 80 -8.75 -6.95 6.94
C MET A 80 -8.82 -6.56 5.45
N THR A 81 -8.44 -7.47 4.55
CA THR A 81 -8.58 -7.27 3.10
C THR A 81 -10.00 -7.55 2.62
N ARG A 82 -10.76 -8.42 3.33
CA ARG A 82 -12.07 -8.96 2.88
C ARG A 82 -13.27 -8.34 3.57
N SER A 83 -13.18 -7.10 4.03
CA SER A 83 -14.33 -6.43 4.63
C SER A 83 -15.19 -5.83 3.52
N SER A 84 -16.16 -6.65 3.08
CA SER A 84 -17.34 -6.25 2.30
C SER A 84 -18.35 -5.52 3.18
#